data_AF-A0AA51H4C5-F1
#
_entry.id   AF-A0AA51H4C5-F1
#
_cell.length_a   1.000
_cell.length_b   1.000
_cell.length_c   1.000
_cell.angle_alpha   90.00
_cell.angle_beta   90.00
_cell.angle_gamma   90.00
#
_symmetry.space_group_name_H-M   'P 1'
#
loop_
_entity.id
_entity.type
_entity.pdbx_description
1 polymer ?
#
loop_
_entity_poly.entity_id
_entity_poly.type
_entity_poly.pdbx_seq_one_letter_code
_entity_poly.pdbx_strand_id
1 'polypeptide(L)'
;MKKSIFAIVLLLVLTLSMSAEAAETRAIRSRPSLSFSGTTATCSVDCKSGNSKDDLSVTLTLWRGKTLVDSWSDSGTGRVILSEQCTVKKGQNYKLTLSYSVNGQAQSSVSVTGTCP
;
A
#
# COMPACT_ATOMS: atom_id res chain seq x y z
N MET A 1 -15.39 47.80 -38.71
CA MET A 1 -15.02 46.38 -38.50
C MET A 1 -13.82 46.24 -37.56
N LYS A 2 -13.84 46.88 -36.38
CA LYS A 2 -12.72 46.84 -35.39
C LYS A 2 -13.16 46.37 -34.00
N LYS A 3 -14.47 46.19 -33.77
CA LYS A 3 -15.07 45.81 -32.48
C LYS A 3 -15.35 44.31 -32.39
N SER A 4 -15.56 43.67 -33.55
CA SER A 4 -15.84 42.24 -33.70
C SER A 4 -14.59 41.35 -33.60
N ILE A 5 -13.40 41.89 -33.85
CA ILE A 5 -12.14 41.13 -33.73
C ILE A 5 -11.73 40.98 -32.26
N PHE A 6 -11.95 42.02 -31.43
CA PHE A 6 -11.66 41.96 -29.99
C PHE A 6 -12.56 40.96 -29.24
N ALA A 7 -13.82 40.82 -29.65
CA ALA A 7 -14.74 39.86 -29.05
C ALA A 7 -14.33 38.39 -29.33
N ILE A 8 -13.75 38.12 -30.49
CA ILE A 8 -13.32 36.78 -30.90
C ILE A 8 -12.01 36.39 -30.20
N VAL A 9 -11.07 37.34 -30.02
CA VAL A 9 -9.82 37.09 -29.29
C VAL A 9 -10.09 36.88 -27.78
N LEU A 10 -11.08 37.58 -27.20
CA LEU A 10 -11.46 37.40 -25.80
C LEU A 10 -12.12 36.03 -25.52
N LEU A 11 -12.86 35.48 -26.48
CA LEU A 11 -13.44 34.13 -26.35
C LEU A 11 -12.39 33.00 -26.44
N LEU A 12 -11.25 33.23 -27.11
CA LEU A 12 -10.22 32.21 -27.30
C LEU A 12 -9.32 31.99 -26.07
N VAL A 13 -9.29 32.94 -25.11
CA VAL A 13 -8.42 32.87 -23.93
C VAL A 13 -9.05 32.05 -22.78
N LEU A 14 -10.36 31.80 -22.83
CA LEU A 14 -11.10 31.08 -21.78
C LEU A 14 -11.03 29.54 -21.89
N THR A 15 -10.40 28.98 -22.93
CA THR A 15 -10.31 27.52 -23.13
C THR A 15 -8.99 26.90 -22.66
N LEU A 16 -8.05 27.72 -22.18
CA LEU A 16 -6.72 27.29 -21.76
C LEU A 16 -6.62 27.19 -20.24
N SER A 17 -7.09 26.08 -19.66
CA SER A 17 -6.50 25.42 -18.47
C SER A 17 -7.47 24.43 -17.80
N MET A 18 -8.05 23.51 -18.57
CA MET A 18 -8.42 22.22 -17.98
C MET A 18 -7.18 21.32 -18.06
N SER A 19 -6.28 21.43 -17.09
CA SER A 19 -5.35 20.35 -16.81
C SER A 19 -6.20 19.18 -16.30
N ALA A 20 -6.60 18.29 -17.21
CA ALA A 20 -7.15 17.00 -16.85
C ALA A 20 -6.03 16.21 -16.17
N GLU A 21 -6.00 16.23 -14.85
CA GLU A 21 -5.18 15.31 -14.06
C GLU A 21 -5.74 13.90 -14.28
N ALA A 22 -5.26 13.22 -15.32
CA ALA A 22 -5.41 11.78 -15.47
C ALA A 22 -4.55 11.11 -14.40
N ALA A 23 -5.01 11.15 -13.15
CA ALA A 23 -4.45 10.32 -12.09
C ALA A 23 -4.80 8.87 -12.46
N GLU A 24 -3.84 8.17 -13.06
CA GLU A 24 -3.96 6.75 -13.35
C GLU A 24 -4.13 6.01 -12.01
N THR A 25 -5.37 5.70 -11.63
CA THR A 25 -5.63 4.83 -10.48
C THR A 25 -5.17 3.43 -10.84
N ARG A 26 -4.03 3.03 -10.29
CA ARG A 26 -3.48 1.68 -10.45
C ARG A 26 -4.14 0.73 -9.46
N ALA A 27 -4.16 -0.57 -9.77
CA ALA A 27 -4.63 -1.56 -8.82
C ALA A 27 -3.75 -1.57 -7.55
N ILE A 28 -4.39 -1.67 -6.39
CA ILE A 28 -3.72 -1.83 -5.10
C ILE A 28 -2.87 -3.11 -5.13
N ARG A 29 -1.62 -3.01 -4.69
CA ARG A 29 -0.72 -4.16 -4.51
C ARG A 29 -0.43 -4.32 -3.02
N SER A 30 -0.79 -5.45 -2.43
CA SER A 30 -0.77 -5.65 -0.97
C SER A 30 -0.51 -7.11 -0.58
N ARG A 31 0.48 -7.77 -1.20
CA ARG A 31 0.83 -9.16 -0.86
C ARG A 31 1.98 -9.21 0.15
N PRO A 32 1.75 -9.70 1.38
CA PRO A 32 2.83 -9.92 2.32
C PRO A 32 3.68 -11.15 1.90
N SER A 33 4.90 -11.20 2.41
CA SER A 33 5.87 -12.28 2.23
C SER A 33 6.36 -12.77 3.58
N LEU A 34 6.45 -14.09 3.72
CA LEU A 34 6.97 -14.77 4.90
C LEU A 34 8.02 -15.78 4.45
N SER A 35 9.22 -15.67 4.99
CA SER A 35 10.33 -16.58 4.71
C SER A 35 11.10 -16.93 5.97
N PHE A 36 11.86 -18.02 5.93
CA PHE A 36 12.58 -18.53 7.10
C PHE A 36 14.04 -18.83 6.75
N SER A 37 14.95 -18.49 7.68
CA SER A 37 16.35 -18.89 7.66
C SER A 37 16.75 -19.34 9.05
N GLY A 38 16.98 -20.65 9.23
CA GLY A 38 17.09 -21.26 10.55
C GLY A 38 15.84 -20.96 11.38
N THR A 39 16.02 -20.37 12.56
CA THR A 39 14.93 -19.92 13.45
C THR A 39 14.60 -18.43 13.30
N THR A 40 14.99 -17.81 12.19
CA THR A 40 14.67 -16.40 11.91
C THR A 40 13.59 -16.34 10.85
N ALA A 41 12.47 -15.69 11.16
CA ALA A 41 11.43 -15.37 10.19
C ALA A 41 11.63 -13.95 9.68
N THR A 42 11.58 -13.76 8.36
CA THR A 42 11.50 -12.44 7.72
C THR A 42 10.07 -12.22 7.24
N CYS A 43 9.45 -11.16 7.74
CA CYS A 43 8.09 -10.75 7.43
C CYS A 43 8.14 -9.43 6.68
N SER A 44 7.63 -9.39 5.45
CA SER A 44 7.72 -8.17 4.64
C SER A 44 6.49 -7.91 3.77
N VAL A 45 6.35 -6.67 3.32
CA VAL A 45 5.33 -6.25 2.35
C VAL A 45 5.82 -5.04 1.57
N ASP A 46 5.50 -5.00 0.28
CA ASP A 46 5.56 -3.80 -0.57
C ASP A 46 4.12 -3.44 -0.94
N CYS A 47 3.54 -2.54 -0.15
CA CYS A 47 2.14 -2.14 -0.27
C CYS A 47 2.04 -0.85 -1.10
N LYS A 48 1.17 -0.82 -2.11
CA LYS A 48 0.88 0.36 -2.95
C LYS A 48 -0.60 0.63 -2.95
N SER A 49 -1.01 1.87 -2.65
CA SER A 49 -2.41 2.31 -2.60
C SER A 49 -3.06 2.48 -3.98
N GLY A 50 -2.28 2.41 -5.06
CA GLY A 50 -2.78 2.62 -6.43
C GLY A 50 -2.76 4.08 -6.88
N ASN A 51 -2.68 5.02 -5.95
CA ASN A 51 -2.50 6.45 -6.19
C ASN A 51 -1.40 7.00 -5.27
N SER A 52 -0.42 7.69 -5.85
CA SER A 52 0.75 8.20 -5.11
C SER A 52 0.43 9.33 -4.11
N LYS A 53 -0.80 9.86 -4.12
CA LYS A 53 -1.27 10.91 -3.20
C LYS A 53 -2.09 10.36 -2.03
N ASP A 54 -2.48 9.09 -2.06
CA ASP A 54 -3.31 8.52 -1.00
C ASP A 54 -2.48 8.14 0.22
N ASP A 55 -3.00 8.43 1.40
CA ASP A 55 -2.42 8.00 2.67
C ASP A 55 -2.60 6.49 2.83
N LEU A 56 -1.54 5.82 3.28
CA LEU A 56 -1.47 4.39 3.41
C LEU A 56 -0.93 4.04 4.81
N SER A 57 -1.66 3.22 5.54
CA SER A 57 -1.21 2.65 6.82
C SER A 57 -1.22 1.13 6.73
N VAL A 58 -0.18 0.49 7.25
CA VAL A 58 0.09 -0.93 7.10
C VAL A 58 0.47 -1.52 8.45
N THR A 59 -0.08 -2.70 8.75
CA THR A 59 0.30 -3.52 9.90
C THR A 59 0.52 -4.96 9.45
N LEU A 60 1.71 -5.49 9.70
CA LEU A 60 2.01 -6.91 9.62
C LEU A 60 1.89 -7.54 11.00
N THR A 61 1.13 -8.62 11.11
CA THR A 61 0.97 -9.37 12.36
C THR A 61 1.29 -10.84 12.13
N LEU A 62 2.28 -11.36 12.86
CA LEU A 62 2.69 -12.75 12.78
C LEU A 62 2.03 -13.58 13.88
N TRP A 63 1.40 -14.68 13.49
CA TRP A 63 0.68 -15.58 14.38
C TRP A 63 1.28 -16.98 14.34
N ARG A 64 1.31 -17.64 15.50
CA ARG A 64 1.49 -19.09 15.61
C ARG A 64 0.23 -19.70 16.22
N GLY A 65 -0.64 -20.25 15.37
CA GLY A 65 -1.98 -20.64 15.78
C GLY A 65 -2.79 -19.42 16.23
N LYS A 66 -3.19 -19.38 17.51
CA LYS A 66 -3.89 -18.24 18.13
C LYS A 66 -2.96 -17.31 18.91
N THR A 67 -1.68 -17.67 19.05
CA THR A 67 -0.70 -16.86 19.78
C THR A 67 -0.12 -15.80 18.86
N LEU A 68 -0.21 -14.54 19.28
CA LEU A 68 0.53 -13.43 18.66
C LEU A 68 2.02 -13.66 18.89
N VAL A 69 2.80 -13.60 17.82
CA VAL A 69 4.27 -13.71 17.87
C VAL A 69 4.87 -12.33 17.90
N ASP A 70 4.49 -11.49 16.93
CA ASP A 70 4.96 -10.12 16.81
C ASP A 70 4.06 -9.31 15.88
N SER A 71 4.18 -7.98 15.91
CA SER A 71 3.45 -7.07 15.03
C SER A 71 4.24 -5.80 14.75
N TRP A 72 4.23 -5.37 13.50
CA TRP A 72 4.94 -4.19 13.03
C TRP A 72 4.02 -3.33 12.18
N SER A 73 4.12 -2.01 12.34
CA SER A 73 3.28 -1.05 11.64
C SER A 73 4.12 0.06 11.04
N ASP A 74 3.70 0.56 9.88
CA ASP A 74 4.29 1.70 9.22
C ASP A 74 3.23 2.44 8.39
N SER A 75 3.52 3.68 8.01
CA SER A 75 2.61 4.53 7.24
C SER A 75 3.37 5.44 6.30
N GLY A 76 2.73 5.81 5.19
CA GLY A 76 3.29 6.71 4.20
C GLY A 76 2.25 7.07 3.15
N THR A 77 2.69 7.72 2.08
CA THR A 77 1.80 8.14 0.99
C THR A 77 2.14 7.35 -0.28
N GLY A 78 1.14 6.76 -0.93
CA GLY A 78 1.29 6.02 -2.18
C GLY A 78 1.90 4.62 -2.06
N ARG A 79 2.91 4.45 -1.21
CA ARG A 79 3.64 3.20 -1.02
C ARG A 79 4.25 3.10 0.38
N VAL A 80 4.18 1.91 0.98
CA VAL A 80 4.86 1.55 2.23
C VAL A 80 5.61 0.24 2.01
N ILE A 81 6.87 0.19 2.41
CA ILE A 81 7.70 -1.02 2.39
C ILE A 81 8.10 -1.33 3.82
N LEU A 82 7.67 -2.48 4.33
CA LEU A 82 7.99 -2.94 5.68
C LEU A 82 8.71 -4.29 5.56
N SER A 83 9.81 -4.47 6.29
CA SER A 83 10.57 -5.73 6.30
C SER A 83 11.22 -5.93 7.66
N GLU A 84 10.66 -6.82 8.46
CA GLU A 84 11.05 -7.04 9.84
C GLU A 84 11.40 -8.49 10.09
N GLN A 85 12.22 -8.73 11.10
CA GLN A 85 12.69 -10.05 11.47
C GLN A 85 12.38 -10.37 12.93
N CYS A 86 12.02 -11.62 13.20
CA CYS A 86 11.87 -12.12 14.57
C CYS A 86 12.33 -13.57 14.70
N THR A 87 12.61 -13.98 15.93
CA THR A 87 12.93 -15.38 16.25
C THR A 87 11.65 -16.22 16.33
N VAL A 88 11.66 -17.36 15.63
CA VAL A 88 10.58 -18.34 15.58
C VAL A 88 11.04 -19.71 16.06
N LYS A 89 10.11 -20.66 16.18
CA LYS A 89 10.37 -22.02 16.63
C LYS A 89 10.38 -22.97 15.44
N LYS A 90 11.40 -23.82 15.39
CA LYS A 90 11.57 -24.87 14.38
C LYS A 90 10.33 -25.78 14.29
N GLY A 91 9.93 -26.16 13.09
CA GLY A 91 8.82 -27.09 12.83
C GLY A 91 7.41 -26.52 13.05
N GLN A 92 7.29 -25.26 13.49
CA GLN A 92 6.00 -24.64 13.73
C GLN A 92 5.48 -23.90 12.48
N ASN A 93 4.16 -23.95 12.28
CA ASN A 93 3.48 -23.20 11.23
C ASN A 93 3.10 -21.79 11.72
N TYR A 94 3.33 -20.82 10.85
CA TYR A 94 3.08 -19.41 11.09
C TYR A 94 2.13 -18.83 10.04
N LYS A 95 1.34 -17.85 10.44
CA LYS A 95 0.48 -17.05 9.56
C LYS A 95 0.86 -15.59 9.69
N LEU A 96 1.30 -14.98 8.60
CA LEU A 96 1.53 -13.55 8.52
C LEU A 96 0.29 -12.90 7.91
N THR A 97 -0.33 -11.98 8.65
CA THR A 97 -1.50 -11.23 8.23
C THR A 97 -1.14 -9.77 8.00
N LEU A 98 -1.52 -9.24 6.85
CA LEU A 98 -1.46 -7.84 6.50
C LEU A 98 -2.85 -7.21 6.71
N SER A 99 -2.91 -6.18 7.56
CA SER A 99 -4.04 -5.26 7.65
C SER A 99 -3.57 -3.89 7.20
N TYR A 100 -4.40 -3.18 6.41
CA TYR A 100 -4.02 -1.90 5.85
C TYR A 100 -5.23 -1.03 5.56
N SER A 101 -5.02 0.28 5.48
CA SER A 101 -6.04 1.27 5.14
C SER A 101 -5.52 2.27 4.12
N VAL A 102 -6.41 2.72 3.24
CA VAL A 102 -6.13 3.78 2.25
C VAL A 102 -7.02 4.98 2.60
N ASN A 103 -6.45 6.17 2.80
CA ASN A 103 -7.16 7.37 3.27
C ASN A 103 -8.06 7.10 4.49
N GLY A 104 -7.54 6.33 5.45
CA GLY A 104 -8.27 5.90 6.66
C GLY A 104 -9.35 4.83 6.45
N GLN A 105 -9.61 4.38 5.22
CA GLN A 105 -10.57 3.32 4.93
C GLN A 105 -9.90 1.95 4.96
N ALA A 106 -10.31 1.11 5.92
CA ALA A 106 -9.80 -0.25 6.08
C ALA A 106 -10.07 -1.11 4.84
N GLN A 107 -9.06 -1.88 4.43
CA GLN A 107 -9.13 -2.80 3.30
C GLN A 107 -9.22 -4.25 3.79
N SER A 108 -9.64 -5.14 2.89
CA SER A 108 -9.64 -6.58 3.16
C SER A 108 -8.22 -7.07 3.48
N SER A 109 -8.07 -7.69 4.65
CA SER A 109 -6.77 -8.21 5.09
C SER A 109 -6.31 -9.37 4.20
N VAL A 110 -4.99 -9.45 3.99
CA VAL A 110 -4.35 -10.49 3.17
C VAL A 110 -3.47 -11.34 4.08
N SER A 111 -3.32 -12.63 3.82
CA SER A 111 -2.46 -13.49 4.64
C SER A 111 -1.67 -14.50 3.82
N VAL A 112 -0.51 -14.86 4.34
CA VAL A 112 0.31 -15.98 3.87
C VAL A 112 0.69 -16.87 5.05
N THR A 113 0.98 -18.13 4.77
CA THR A 113 1.39 -19.11 5.79
C THR A 113 2.70 -19.78 5.40
N GLY A 114 3.46 -20.21 6.40
CA GLY A 114 4.65 -21.00 6.16
C GLY A 114 5.13 -21.71 7.43
N THR A 115 5.79 -22.84 7.23
CA THR A 115 6.37 -23.65 8.30
C THR A 115 7.85 -23.37 8.40
N CYS A 116 8.34 -23.08 9.61
CA CYS A 116 9.77 -22.95 9.87
C CYS A 116 10.45 -24.31 9.67
N PRO A 117 11.48 -24.42 8.81
CA PRO A 117 12.16 -25.69 8.49
C PRO A 117 12.90 -26.28 9.69
#